data_AF-A0A0A9WW38-F1
#
_entry.id   AF-A0A0A9WW38-F1
#
_cell.length_a   1.000
_cell.length_b   1.000
_cell.length_c   1.000
_cell.angle_alpha   90.00
_cell.angle_beta   90.00
_cell.angle_gamma   90.00
#
_symmetry.space_group_name_H-M   'P 1'
#
loop_
_entity.id
_entity.type
_entity.pdbx_description
1 polymer ?
#
loop_
_entity_poly.entity_id
_entity_poly.type
_entity_poly.pdbx_seq_one_letter_code
_entity_poly.pdbx_strand_id
1 'polypeptide(L)'
;MSVRRAVSCPEMKKDAAGAFTLDPCSTTLDETEEEQEEAEGASILIKSTLAPVKEILDCGTQTEDQPMVYEHMFLSVFPVWEQIQLHSAPPDLNPAPTFQEPMFSPRTALESYVAATIRNLNERRSKPDYLEIKTLKDQVELLMYQLQFERHRREVHAERNRRLLGKSRANRALEEHNSALRDQIILMHKDIETLHVEMEMNKGESKQQCDNLQHDVNYWKDQSNAIQKKLKETDNDNALLRKELDEQRNLFSNLAKKFALAQSQIFDMDNTVQDTKIAASSSSELKGEIARLQHHLISAGELEMRLRSSLNTLNLNCHKDMEAILGNMAYTFSLSGLKAELKNRTSACHALKAKVTEVEKALKKEENLCLEGRKLAKRIEETNKTKLEELAKNSE
;
A
#
# COMPACT_ATOMS: atom_id res chain seq x y z
N MET A 1 22.21 15.38 -45.93
CA MET A 1 21.05 15.93 -45.19
C MET A 1 21.40 16.02 -43.71
N SER A 2 20.78 16.96 -42.96
CA SER A 2 20.79 17.14 -41.49
C SER A 2 21.10 15.87 -40.68
N VAL A 3 21.99 15.79 -39.67
CA VAL A 3 22.50 16.76 -38.65
C VAL A 3 21.35 17.37 -37.83
N ARG A 4 21.20 17.16 -36.51
CA ARG A 4 22.20 17.29 -35.42
C ARG A 4 21.98 16.33 -34.24
N ARG A 5 23.08 16.08 -33.50
CA ARG A 5 23.12 15.47 -32.17
C ARG A 5 22.67 16.45 -31.06
N ALA A 6 22.46 15.89 -29.88
CA ALA A 6 21.88 16.50 -28.68
C ALA A 6 22.87 17.32 -27.81
N VAL A 7 22.36 17.66 -26.61
CA VAL A 7 23.04 18.12 -25.38
C VAL A 7 23.26 19.63 -25.23
N SER A 8 22.55 20.27 -24.29
CA SER A 8 23.16 20.82 -23.06
C SER A 8 22.15 21.47 -22.10
N CYS A 9 22.23 21.08 -20.82
CA CYS A 9 21.94 21.88 -19.62
C CYS A 9 23.30 21.96 -18.86
N PRO A 10 23.61 22.95 -17.98
CA PRO A 10 22.69 23.43 -16.93
C PRO A 10 22.89 24.89 -16.39
N GLU A 11 22.24 25.12 -15.24
CA GLU A 11 22.64 25.99 -14.11
C GLU A 11 22.12 27.43 -13.89
N MET A 12 21.86 27.66 -12.60
CA MET A 12 21.00 28.63 -11.91
C MET A 12 21.73 29.88 -11.38
N LYS A 13 20.96 30.96 -11.16
CA LYS A 13 20.93 31.82 -9.94
C LYS A 13 19.65 32.69 -10.02
N LYS A 14 18.72 32.72 -9.05
CA LYS A 14 18.74 33.27 -7.67
C LYS A 14 19.04 34.78 -7.60
N ASP A 15 18.50 35.54 -6.65
CA ASP A 15 17.41 35.28 -5.66
C ASP A 15 16.10 35.97 -6.17
N ALA A 16 14.97 36.14 -5.47
CA ALA A 16 14.63 36.13 -4.05
C ALA A 16 13.18 35.63 -3.80
N ALA A 17 12.45 36.21 -2.83
CA ALA A 17 11.12 35.77 -2.36
C ALA A 17 10.14 36.94 -2.17
N GLY A 18 8.84 36.66 -2.18
CA GLY A 18 7.79 37.64 -1.85
C GLY A 18 6.41 37.26 -2.36
N ALA A 19 5.67 36.42 -1.62
CA ALA A 19 4.24 36.22 -1.84
C ALA A 19 3.47 36.79 -0.63
N PHE A 20 2.58 37.75 -0.87
CA PHE A 20 1.43 38.05 0.01
C PHE A 20 0.35 38.79 -0.79
N THR A 21 -0.86 38.23 -0.76
CA THR A 21 -2.11 38.78 -1.30
C THR A 21 -2.78 39.69 -0.28
N LEU A 22 -3.23 40.88 -0.70
CA LEU A 22 -4.24 41.69 0.00
C LEU A 22 -4.99 42.60 -0.99
N ASP A 23 -6.26 42.31 -1.25
CA ASP A 23 -7.28 43.26 -1.74
C ASP A 23 -8.29 43.50 -0.60
N PRO A 24 -8.65 44.75 -0.24
CA PRO A 24 -9.48 45.03 0.93
C PRO A 24 -10.93 45.49 0.67
N CYS A 25 -11.79 45.14 1.63
CA CYS A 25 -13.12 45.67 1.99
C CYS A 25 -14.32 45.47 1.03
N SER A 26 -15.48 44.90 1.41
CA SER A 26 -16.31 44.89 2.66
C SER A 26 -17.38 46.00 2.68
N THR A 27 -18.69 45.71 2.47
CA THR A 27 -19.76 45.34 3.46
C THR A 27 -20.06 46.44 4.49
N THR A 28 -21.26 46.85 4.94
CA THR A 28 -22.73 46.59 4.80
C THR A 28 -23.41 47.43 5.93
N LEU A 29 -24.75 47.41 6.08
CA LEU A 29 -25.56 47.95 7.23
C LEU A 29 -25.77 49.49 7.22
N ASP A 30 -26.89 50.09 7.66
CA ASP A 30 -28.21 49.68 8.24
C ASP A 30 -29.32 50.56 7.60
N GLU A 31 -30.56 50.13 7.36
CA GLU A 31 -31.72 49.96 8.27
C GLU A 31 -32.21 51.21 9.04
N THR A 32 -33.45 51.65 8.74
CA THR A 32 -34.41 52.25 9.68
C THR A 32 -35.84 51.96 9.20
N GLU A 33 -36.73 51.67 10.14
CA GLU A 33 -38.11 51.18 9.97
C GLU A 33 -39.15 52.32 9.95
N GLU A 34 -40.38 52.03 9.49
CA GLU A 34 -41.57 52.06 10.36
C GLU A 34 -42.80 51.41 9.69
N GLU A 35 -43.74 50.94 10.51
CA GLU A 35 -44.79 49.95 10.22
C GLU A 35 -46.11 50.56 9.68
N GLN A 36 -46.94 49.76 9.00
CA GLN A 36 -48.31 49.43 9.49
C GLN A 36 -49.07 48.40 8.63
N GLU A 37 -50.16 47.89 9.21
CA GLU A 37 -50.74 46.56 8.99
C GLU A 37 -51.81 46.43 7.87
N GLU A 38 -52.02 45.15 7.53
CA GLU A 38 -53.20 44.42 7.01
C GLU A 38 -54.45 45.11 6.41
N ALA A 39 -55.03 44.33 5.47
CA ALA A 39 -56.46 44.19 5.18
C ALA A 39 -57.22 45.34 4.49
N GLU A 40 -57.31 45.26 3.16
CA GLU A 40 -58.58 45.21 2.40
C GLU A 40 -58.24 44.79 0.94
N GLY A 41 -59.02 43.99 0.22
CA GLY A 41 -60.46 43.77 0.38
C GLY A 41 -61.27 44.27 -0.81
N ALA A 42 -60.66 44.60 -1.96
CA ALA A 42 -61.39 45.06 -3.14
C ALA A 42 -60.85 44.52 -4.47
N SER A 43 -61.79 44.01 -5.27
CA SER A 43 -61.68 43.67 -6.68
C SER A 43 -60.81 44.62 -7.49
N ILE A 44 -60.05 44.08 -8.45
CA ILE A 44 -59.56 44.86 -9.60
C ILE A 44 -60.80 45.33 -10.36
N LEU A 45 -61.24 46.55 -10.04
CA LEU A 45 -62.23 47.29 -10.79
C LEU A 45 -61.65 47.47 -12.19
N ILE A 46 -62.17 46.68 -13.13
CA ILE A 46 -62.05 46.95 -14.56
C ILE A 46 -62.51 48.40 -14.72
N LYS A 47 -61.56 49.32 -14.94
CA LYS A 47 -61.89 50.70 -15.35
C LYS A 47 -62.47 50.60 -16.75
N SER A 48 -63.77 50.33 -16.77
CA SER A 48 -64.68 50.55 -17.88
C SER A 48 -64.68 52.04 -18.17
N THR A 49 -63.60 52.48 -18.81
CA THR A 49 -63.52 53.78 -19.45
C THR A 49 -64.38 53.62 -20.69
N LEU A 50 -65.68 53.77 -20.48
CA LEU A 50 -66.68 53.93 -21.52
C LEU A 50 -66.27 55.14 -22.35
N ALA A 51 -65.36 54.91 -23.31
CA ALA A 51 -65.35 55.68 -24.53
C ALA A 51 -66.80 55.66 -25.02
N PRO A 52 -67.41 56.83 -25.30
CA PRO A 52 -68.83 56.89 -25.51
C PRO A 52 -69.18 55.90 -26.60
N VAL A 53 -70.09 54.98 -26.27
CA VAL A 53 -70.86 54.29 -27.29
C VAL A 53 -71.52 55.43 -28.05
N LYS A 54 -70.91 55.79 -29.20
CA LYS A 54 -71.69 56.31 -30.29
C LYS A 54 -72.68 55.21 -30.55
N GLU A 55 -73.88 55.41 -30.02
CA GLU A 55 -75.07 54.95 -30.69
C GLU A 55 -74.83 55.31 -32.15
N ILE A 56 -74.46 54.30 -32.92
CA ILE A 56 -74.85 54.27 -34.31
C ILE A 56 -76.36 54.23 -34.16
N LEU A 57 -76.97 55.42 -34.13
CA LEU A 57 -78.38 55.56 -34.42
C LEU A 57 -78.53 54.77 -35.69
N ASP A 58 -79.17 53.63 -35.57
CA ASP A 58 -79.63 52.89 -36.71
C ASP A 58 -80.76 53.74 -37.28
N CYS A 59 -80.34 54.76 -38.05
CA CYS A 59 -81.17 55.39 -39.06
C CYS A 59 -81.38 54.35 -40.15
N GLY A 60 -82.02 53.24 -39.77
CA GLY A 60 -82.97 52.54 -40.60
C GLY A 60 -83.82 53.64 -41.20
N THR A 61 -83.52 53.95 -42.46
CA THR A 61 -84.41 54.72 -43.30
C THR A 61 -85.54 53.76 -43.61
N GLN A 62 -86.40 53.61 -42.60
CA GLN A 62 -87.74 53.10 -42.71
C GLN A 62 -88.29 53.77 -43.96
N THR A 63 -88.61 52.96 -44.96
CA THR A 63 -89.43 53.41 -46.07
C THR A 63 -90.80 53.69 -45.46
N GLU A 64 -90.97 54.89 -44.91
CA GLU A 64 -92.26 55.53 -44.98
C GLU A 64 -92.62 55.55 -46.46
N ASP A 65 -93.61 54.74 -46.82
CA ASP A 65 -94.34 54.88 -48.08
C ASP A 65 -95.08 56.22 -48.02
N GLN A 66 -94.31 57.29 -48.21
CA GLN A 66 -94.82 58.63 -48.34
C GLN A 66 -95.73 58.59 -49.57
N PRO A 67 -97.07 58.74 -49.40
CA PRO A 67 -98.02 58.46 -50.46
C PRO A 67 -97.65 59.33 -51.65
N MET A 68 -97.50 58.70 -52.82
CA MET A 68 -97.04 59.35 -54.04
C MET A 68 -98.06 60.45 -54.40
N VAL A 69 -97.77 61.70 -53.98
CA VAL A 69 -98.66 62.88 -54.00
C VAL A 69 -99.20 63.22 -55.40
N TYR A 70 -98.69 62.52 -56.42
CA TYR A 70 -98.98 62.71 -57.83
C TYR A 70 -99.62 61.51 -58.52
N GLU A 71 -99.97 60.40 -57.83
CA GLU A 71 -100.81 59.34 -58.45
C GLU A 71 -102.12 59.92 -59.00
N HIS A 72 -102.67 60.92 -58.31
CA HIS A 72 -103.86 61.67 -58.71
C HIS A 72 -103.72 62.37 -60.07
N MET A 73 -102.50 62.65 -60.53
CA MET A 73 -102.24 63.30 -61.82
C MET A 73 -102.24 62.32 -63.01
N PHE A 74 -102.32 61.00 -62.77
CA PHE A 74 -102.28 59.97 -63.83
C PHE A 74 -103.57 59.16 -64.00
N LEU A 75 -104.60 59.40 -63.16
CA LEU A 75 -105.90 58.70 -63.20
C LEU A 75 -106.68 58.83 -64.52
N SER A 76 -106.29 59.75 -65.41
CA SER A 76 -106.92 59.98 -66.72
C SER A 76 -106.02 59.65 -67.92
N VAL A 77 -104.81 59.11 -67.70
CA VAL A 77 -103.82 58.82 -68.75
C VAL A 77 -103.65 57.32 -69.02
N PHE A 78 -104.03 56.45 -68.08
CA PHE A 78 -104.00 55.00 -68.23
C PHE A 78 -105.37 54.37 -67.87
N PRO A 79 -105.82 53.33 -68.59
CA PRO A 79 -107.03 52.60 -68.22
C PRO A 79 -106.84 51.87 -66.87
N VAL A 80 -107.92 51.79 -66.10
CA VAL A 80 -107.95 51.20 -64.75
C VAL A 80 -107.45 49.75 -64.77
N TRP A 81 -106.37 49.47 -64.03
CA TRP A 81 -105.69 48.17 -64.02
C TRP A 81 -106.25 47.18 -62.96
N GLU A 82 -107.54 47.30 -62.62
CA GLU A 82 -108.24 46.44 -61.66
C GLU A 82 -108.60 45.05 -62.25
N GLN A 83 -107.61 44.27 -62.70
CA GLN A 83 -107.89 42.87 -63.11
C GLN A 83 -106.72 41.86 -63.12
N ILE A 84 -105.57 42.16 -62.50
CA ILE A 84 -104.44 41.20 -62.40
C ILE A 84 -103.92 41.06 -60.95
N GLN A 85 -104.83 40.99 -59.97
CA GLN A 85 -104.56 40.69 -58.56
C GLN A 85 -105.51 39.60 -58.03
N LEU A 86 -105.63 38.49 -58.77
CA LEU A 86 -106.23 37.24 -58.29
C LEU A 86 -105.39 36.06 -58.79
N HIS A 87 -104.40 35.65 -58.00
CA HIS A 87 -104.24 34.27 -57.55
C HIS A 87 -103.02 34.12 -56.61
N SER A 88 -103.37 34.01 -55.32
CA SER A 88 -102.66 33.34 -54.22
C SER A 88 -101.49 32.39 -54.56
N ALA A 89 -100.36 32.56 -53.85
CA ALA A 89 -99.34 31.53 -53.61
C ALA A 89 -99.91 30.37 -52.74
N PRO A 90 -99.35 29.13 -52.72
CA PRO A 90 -98.00 28.82 -52.23
C PRO A 90 -97.30 27.66 -53.02
N PRO A 91 -96.36 26.87 -52.45
CA PRO A 91 -94.91 27.08 -52.51
C PRO A 91 -94.16 26.02 -53.37
N ASP A 92 -92.83 26.06 -53.26
CA ASP A 92 -91.80 25.14 -53.79
C ASP A 92 -91.29 25.26 -55.24
N LEU A 93 -89.95 25.35 -55.30
CA LEU A 93 -89.03 24.84 -56.33
C LEU A 93 -89.40 25.04 -57.81
N ASN A 94 -88.89 26.12 -58.43
CA ASN A 94 -88.39 26.10 -59.81
C ASN A 94 -87.55 27.37 -60.13
N PRO A 95 -86.73 27.39 -61.20
CA PRO A 95 -85.75 28.46 -61.45
C PRO A 95 -86.38 29.80 -61.80
N ALA A 96 -85.54 30.85 -61.79
CA ALA A 96 -85.94 32.25 -61.94
C ALA A 96 -87.00 32.48 -63.04
N PRO A 97 -88.08 33.23 -62.76
CA PRO A 97 -89.16 33.41 -63.71
C PRO A 97 -88.62 34.08 -64.97
N THR A 98 -88.77 33.39 -66.10
CA THR A 98 -88.62 34.03 -67.40
C THR A 98 -89.74 35.04 -67.52
N PHE A 99 -89.42 36.32 -67.34
CA PHE A 99 -90.38 37.40 -67.55
C PHE A 99 -90.89 37.32 -68.99
N GLN A 100 -92.12 36.86 -69.13
CA GLN A 100 -92.89 37.07 -70.35
C GLN A 100 -92.92 38.57 -70.63
N GLU A 101 -92.82 38.94 -71.91
CA GLU A 101 -92.65 40.33 -72.33
C GLU A 101 -93.70 41.24 -71.66
N PRO A 102 -93.30 42.40 -71.12
CA PRO A 102 -94.27 43.35 -70.57
C PRO A 102 -95.19 43.82 -71.69
N MET A 103 -96.43 43.31 -71.71
CA MET A 103 -97.42 43.54 -72.79
C MET A 103 -97.79 45.02 -73.03
N PHE A 104 -97.32 45.93 -72.17
CA PHE A 104 -97.20 47.35 -72.48
C PHE A 104 -95.80 47.84 -72.10
N SER A 105 -94.88 47.87 -73.06
CA SER A 105 -93.64 48.61 -72.89
C SER A 105 -93.99 50.10 -72.79
N PRO A 106 -93.44 50.86 -71.81
CA PRO A 106 -93.64 52.31 -71.75
C PRO A 106 -93.26 53.03 -73.04
N ARG A 107 -92.37 52.42 -73.84
CA ARG A 107 -91.97 52.90 -75.17
C ARG A 107 -93.06 52.74 -76.22
N THR A 108 -93.77 51.60 -76.30
CA THR A 108 -94.88 51.43 -77.25
C THR A 108 -96.13 52.23 -76.84
N ALA A 109 -96.33 52.48 -75.54
CA ALA A 109 -97.33 53.44 -75.07
C ALA A 109 -97.00 54.87 -75.53
N LEU A 110 -95.74 55.31 -75.40
CA LEU A 110 -95.26 56.60 -75.92
C LEU A 110 -95.37 56.70 -77.44
N GLU A 111 -94.98 55.65 -78.17
CA GLU A 111 -95.07 55.60 -79.64
C GLU A 111 -96.53 55.65 -80.13
N SER A 112 -97.48 55.02 -79.43
CA SER A 112 -98.91 55.12 -79.78
C SER A 112 -99.51 56.50 -79.47
N TYR A 113 -99.11 57.14 -78.36
CA TYR A 113 -99.50 58.52 -78.05
C TYR A 113 -98.90 59.54 -79.04
N VAL A 114 -97.63 59.35 -79.43
CA VAL A 114 -96.97 60.15 -80.48
C VAL A 114 -97.65 59.94 -81.84
N ALA A 115 -97.99 58.71 -82.21
CA ALA A 115 -98.75 58.43 -83.44
C ALA A 115 -100.16 59.06 -83.43
N ALA A 116 -100.85 59.05 -82.29
CA ALA A 116 -102.17 59.66 -82.13
C ALA A 116 -102.11 61.20 -82.17
N THR A 117 -101.10 61.82 -81.55
CA THR A 117 -100.91 63.28 -81.60
C THR A 117 -100.48 63.77 -82.99
N ILE A 118 -99.60 63.04 -83.68
CA ILE A 118 -99.26 63.32 -85.10
C ILE A 118 -100.50 63.21 -86.02
N ARG A 119 -101.37 62.22 -85.79
CA ARG A 119 -102.63 62.08 -86.56
C ARG A 119 -103.56 63.28 -86.34
N ASN A 120 -103.76 63.70 -85.09
CA ASN A 120 -104.56 64.88 -84.74
C ASN A 120 -103.97 66.20 -85.31
N LEU A 121 -102.64 66.34 -85.32
CA LEU A 121 -101.97 67.53 -85.90
C LEU A 121 -102.12 67.60 -87.42
N ASN A 122 -102.07 66.47 -88.13
CA ASN A 122 -102.25 66.43 -89.59
C ASN A 122 -103.68 66.75 -90.05
N GLU A 123 -104.68 66.46 -89.21
CA GLU A 123 -106.09 66.79 -89.49
C GLU A 123 -106.39 68.28 -89.27
N ARG A 124 -105.66 68.95 -88.37
CA ARG A 124 -105.81 70.39 -88.10
C ARG A 124 -104.97 71.28 -89.04
N ARG A 125 -105.44 71.48 -90.27
CA ARG A 125 -104.93 72.53 -91.18
C ARG A 125 -105.42 73.94 -90.80
N SER A 126 -105.22 74.37 -89.56
CA SER A 126 -105.48 75.74 -89.11
C SER A 126 -104.26 76.31 -88.38
N LYS A 127 -104.12 77.65 -88.37
CA LYS A 127 -103.05 78.31 -87.61
C LYS A 127 -103.29 78.08 -86.11
N PRO A 128 -102.26 77.71 -85.33
CA PRO A 128 -102.43 77.39 -83.91
C PRO A 128 -102.87 78.64 -83.13
N ASP A 129 -103.88 78.47 -82.30
CA ASP A 129 -104.41 79.54 -81.47
C ASP A 129 -103.44 79.82 -80.30
N TYR A 130 -103.31 81.08 -79.87
CA TYR A 130 -102.30 81.49 -78.89
C TYR A 130 -102.44 80.72 -77.55
N LEU A 131 -103.68 80.38 -77.19
CA LEU A 131 -104.00 79.61 -75.99
C LEU A 131 -103.52 78.16 -76.09
N GLU A 132 -103.63 77.52 -77.25
CA GLU A 132 -103.16 76.14 -77.49
C GLU A 132 -101.63 76.05 -77.49
N ILE A 133 -100.95 77.08 -78.03
CA ILE A 133 -99.49 77.19 -77.92
C ILE A 133 -99.07 77.33 -76.45
N LYS A 134 -99.84 78.06 -75.63
CA LYS A 134 -99.55 78.21 -74.21
C LYS A 134 -99.74 76.89 -73.46
N THR A 135 -100.88 76.21 -73.62
CA THR A 135 -101.11 74.93 -72.92
C THR A 135 -100.12 73.84 -73.33
N LEU A 136 -99.68 73.81 -74.60
CA LEU A 136 -98.61 72.90 -75.03
C LEU A 136 -97.25 73.25 -74.44
N LYS A 137 -96.92 74.55 -74.26
CA LYS A 137 -95.71 74.97 -73.54
C LYS A 137 -95.77 74.55 -72.07
N ASP A 138 -96.88 74.82 -71.39
CA ASP A 138 -97.09 74.47 -69.98
C ASP A 138 -96.99 72.94 -69.78
N GLN A 139 -97.51 72.13 -70.73
CA GLN A 139 -97.35 70.66 -70.74
C GLN A 139 -95.91 70.19 -70.99
N VAL A 140 -95.19 70.82 -71.93
CA VAL A 140 -93.77 70.50 -72.20
C VAL A 140 -92.89 70.89 -71.02
N GLU A 141 -93.19 72.01 -70.35
CA GLU A 141 -92.51 72.45 -69.13
C GLU A 141 -92.77 71.49 -67.96
N LEU A 142 -94.02 71.03 -67.77
CA LEU A 142 -94.35 69.99 -66.80
C LEU A 142 -93.63 68.66 -67.07
N LEU A 143 -93.60 68.20 -68.32
CA LEU A 143 -92.85 67.00 -68.73
C LEU A 143 -91.33 67.16 -68.52
N MET A 144 -90.80 68.36 -68.76
CA MET A 144 -89.40 68.69 -68.48
C MET A 144 -89.10 68.62 -66.98
N TYR A 145 -89.96 69.18 -66.12
CA TYR A 145 -89.82 69.06 -64.67
C TYR A 145 -89.95 67.61 -64.20
N GLN A 146 -90.87 66.82 -64.74
CA GLN A 146 -91.01 65.40 -64.43
C GLN A 146 -89.76 64.61 -64.85
N LEU A 147 -89.17 64.90 -66.02
CA LEU A 147 -87.92 64.27 -66.46
C LEU A 147 -86.72 64.69 -65.59
N GLN A 148 -86.64 65.95 -65.17
CA GLN A 148 -85.62 66.42 -64.24
C GLN A 148 -85.74 65.76 -62.86
N PHE A 149 -86.96 65.63 -62.34
CA PHE A 149 -87.24 64.90 -61.09
C PHE A 149 -86.85 63.42 -61.20
N GLU A 150 -87.28 62.72 -62.25
CA GLU A 150 -86.93 61.33 -62.49
C GLU A 150 -85.42 61.11 -62.64
N ARG A 151 -84.74 62.02 -63.34
CA ARG A 151 -83.28 62.01 -63.46
C ARG A 151 -82.62 62.19 -62.10
N HIS A 152 -82.99 63.21 -61.35
CA HIS A 152 -82.44 63.49 -60.03
C HIS A 152 -82.67 62.32 -59.06
N ARG A 153 -83.88 61.75 -59.05
CA ARG A 153 -84.24 60.55 -58.27
C ARG A 153 -83.30 59.38 -58.59
N ARG A 154 -83.07 59.08 -59.88
CA ARG A 154 -82.14 58.02 -60.30
C ARG A 154 -80.68 58.32 -59.94
N GLU A 155 -80.24 59.57 -60.08
CA GLU A 155 -78.88 59.98 -59.69
C GLU A 155 -78.67 59.82 -58.16
N VAL A 156 -79.64 60.20 -57.34
CA VAL A 156 -79.61 60.00 -55.87
C VAL A 156 -79.61 58.50 -55.50
N HIS A 157 -80.43 57.67 -56.15
CA HIS A 157 -80.41 56.22 -55.93
C HIS A 157 -79.07 55.58 -56.38
N ALA A 158 -78.54 55.98 -57.53
CA ALA A 158 -77.25 55.50 -58.02
C ALA A 158 -76.11 55.88 -57.06
N GLU A 159 -76.11 57.10 -56.53
CA GLU A 159 -75.10 57.56 -55.57
C GLU A 159 -75.24 56.85 -54.22
N ARG A 160 -76.47 56.65 -53.72
CA ARG A 160 -76.74 55.82 -52.53
C ARG A 160 -76.20 54.40 -52.74
N ASN A 161 -76.47 53.78 -53.88
CA ASN A 161 -76.01 52.43 -54.20
C ASN A 161 -74.48 52.36 -54.33
N ARG A 162 -73.84 53.36 -54.96
CA ARG A 162 -72.37 53.48 -55.03
C ARG A 162 -71.76 53.56 -53.63
N ARG A 163 -72.34 54.36 -52.74
CA ARG A 163 -71.91 54.50 -51.33
C ARG A 163 -72.13 53.21 -50.54
N LEU A 164 -73.27 52.55 -50.69
CA LEU A 164 -73.57 51.27 -50.02
C LEU A 164 -72.66 50.14 -50.49
N LEU A 165 -72.38 50.04 -51.79
CA LEU A 165 -71.43 49.07 -52.34
C LEU A 165 -70.00 49.34 -51.85
N GLY A 166 -69.59 50.60 -51.76
CA GLY A 166 -68.31 51.00 -51.17
C GLY A 166 -68.20 50.58 -49.70
N LYS A 167 -69.24 50.85 -48.89
CA LYS A 167 -69.32 50.39 -47.49
C LYS A 167 -69.30 48.86 -47.38
N SER A 168 -70.05 48.15 -48.22
CA SER A 168 -70.11 46.68 -48.22
C SER A 168 -68.75 46.06 -48.55
N ARG A 169 -68.02 46.60 -49.54
CA ARG A 169 -66.65 46.17 -49.86
C ARG A 169 -65.67 46.45 -48.72
N ALA A 170 -65.75 47.64 -48.11
CA ALA A 170 -64.90 47.98 -46.96
C ALA A 170 -65.18 47.08 -45.76
N ASN A 171 -66.45 46.79 -45.47
CA ASN A 171 -66.83 45.89 -44.39
C ASN A 171 -66.34 44.46 -44.65
N ARG A 172 -66.51 43.94 -45.88
CA ARG A 172 -65.96 42.61 -46.25
C ARG A 172 -64.44 42.54 -46.07
N ALA A 173 -63.70 43.57 -46.49
CA ALA A 173 -62.25 43.60 -46.29
C ALA A 173 -61.86 43.60 -44.80
N LEU A 174 -62.64 44.27 -43.94
CA LEU A 174 -62.47 44.21 -42.49
C LEU A 174 -62.86 42.85 -41.89
N GLU A 175 -63.91 42.20 -42.40
CA GLU A 175 -64.32 40.84 -42.00
C GLU A 175 -63.25 39.81 -42.38
N GLU A 176 -62.71 39.87 -43.60
CA GLU A 176 -61.60 39.03 -44.08
C GLU A 176 -60.33 39.25 -43.24
N HIS A 177 -59.96 40.51 -42.97
CA HIS A 177 -58.82 40.84 -42.11
C HIS A 177 -59.01 40.35 -40.66
N ASN A 178 -60.20 40.53 -40.09
CA ASN A 178 -60.53 40.01 -38.76
C ASN A 178 -60.57 38.46 -38.72
N SER A 179 -60.89 37.80 -39.84
CA SER A 179 -60.74 36.34 -39.95
C SER A 179 -59.27 35.94 -39.92
N ALA A 180 -58.44 36.55 -40.77
CA ALA A 180 -57.00 36.27 -40.82
C ALA A 180 -56.29 36.50 -39.48
N LEU A 181 -56.65 37.57 -38.74
CA LEU A 181 -56.14 37.80 -37.38
C LEU A 181 -56.58 36.73 -36.38
N ARG A 182 -57.81 36.23 -36.45
CA ARG A 182 -58.27 35.12 -35.60
C ARG A 182 -57.52 33.82 -35.92
N ASP A 183 -57.30 33.53 -37.20
CA ASP A 183 -56.52 32.37 -37.63
C ASP A 183 -55.06 32.47 -37.17
N GLN A 184 -54.46 33.68 -37.22
CA GLN A 184 -53.12 33.94 -36.68
C GLN A 184 -53.06 33.75 -35.16
N ILE A 185 -54.05 34.24 -34.40
CA ILE A 185 -54.13 34.03 -32.94
C ILE A 185 -54.24 32.54 -32.62
N ILE A 186 -55.06 31.78 -33.35
CA ILE A 186 -55.20 30.33 -33.17
C ILE A 186 -53.89 29.59 -33.47
N LEU A 187 -53.16 30.01 -34.51
CA LEU A 187 -51.85 29.43 -34.85
C LEU A 187 -50.83 29.73 -33.74
N MET A 188 -50.70 30.98 -33.32
CA MET A 188 -49.78 31.37 -32.23
C MET A 188 -50.15 30.70 -30.90
N HIS A 189 -51.43 30.45 -30.62
CA HIS A 189 -51.84 29.71 -29.42
C HIS A 189 -51.37 28.25 -29.47
N LYS A 190 -51.52 27.58 -30.62
CA LYS A 190 -51.00 26.22 -30.83
C LYS A 190 -49.48 26.16 -30.73
N ASP A 191 -48.77 27.15 -31.28
CA ASP A 191 -47.31 27.23 -31.19
C ASP A 191 -46.86 27.43 -29.72
N ILE A 192 -47.62 28.17 -28.91
CA ILE A 192 -47.36 28.30 -27.46
C ILE A 192 -47.65 26.98 -26.75
N GLU A 193 -48.72 26.26 -27.10
CA GLU A 193 -49.04 24.95 -26.53
C GLU A 193 -47.97 23.90 -26.85
N THR A 194 -47.49 23.81 -28.10
CA THR A 194 -46.42 22.89 -28.49
C THR A 194 -45.11 23.22 -27.79
N LEU A 195 -44.72 24.50 -27.75
CA LEU A 195 -43.51 24.94 -27.02
C LEU A 195 -43.59 24.64 -25.52
N HIS A 196 -44.76 24.75 -24.89
CA HIS A 196 -44.95 24.33 -23.50
C HIS A 196 -44.77 22.82 -23.31
N VAL A 197 -45.31 21.99 -24.20
CA VAL A 197 -45.14 20.53 -24.16
C VAL A 197 -43.68 20.13 -24.38
N GLU A 198 -43.00 20.72 -25.37
CA GLU A 198 -41.57 20.48 -25.64
C GLU A 198 -40.69 20.92 -24.46
N MET A 199 -40.97 22.09 -23.87
CA MET A 199 -40.28 22.56 -22.68
C MET A 199 -40.44 21.58 -21.51
N GLU A 200 -41.66 21.10 -21.23
CA GLU A 200 -41.90 20.22 -20.09
C GLU A 200 -41.32 18.82 -20.30
N MET A 201 -41.33 18.32 -21.54
CA MET A 201 -40.62 17.10 -21.95
C MET A 201 -39.11 17.25 -21.71
N ASN A 202 -38.49 18.33 -22.21
CA ASN A 202 -37.06 18.60 -22.04
C ASN A 202 -36.66 18.79 -20.55
N LYS A 203 -37.51 19.42 -19.73
CA LYS A 203 -37.31 19.45 -18.26
C LYS A 203 -37.34 18.04 -17.66
N GLY A 204 -38.28 17.19 -18.09
CA GLY A 204 -38.38 15.80 -17.66
C GLY A 204 -37.13 14.99 -18.02
N GLU A 205 -36.67 15.10 -19.26
CA GLU A 205 -35.43 14.46 -19.74
C GLU A 205 -34.20 14.96 -18.98
N SER A 206 -34.05 16.28 -18.81
CA SER A 206 -32.95 16.89 -18.07
C SER A 206 -32.93 16.45 -16.60
N LYS A 207 -34.10 16.37 -15.96
CA LYS A 207 -34.22 15.83 -14.60
C LYS A 207 -33.82 14.36 -14.55
N GLN A 208 -34.30 13.52 -15.47
CA GLN A 208 -33.93 12.10 -15.52
C GLN A 208 -32.42 11.91 -15.75
N GLN A 209 -31.80 12.75 -16.59
CA GLN A 209 -30.34 12.76 -16.78
C GLN A 209 -29.61 13.16 -15.50
N CYS A 210 -30.11 14.16 -14.77
CA CYS A 210 -29.56 14.57 -13.48
C CYS A 210 -29.65 13.44 -12.44
N ASP A 211 -30.82 12.79 -12.32
CA ASP A 211 -31.05 11.67 -11.40
C ASP A 211 -30.14 10.46 -11.74
N ASN A 212 -29.96 10.15 -13.04
CA ASN A 212 -29.03 9.11 -13.52
C ASN A 212 -27.57 9.44 -13.18
N LEU A 213 -27.12 10.67 -13.47
CA LEU A 213 -25.76 11.12 -13.14
C LEU A 213 -25.52 11.13 -11.63
N GLN A 214 -26.52 11.49 -10.83
CA GLN A 214 -26.45 11.47 -9.38
C GLN A 214 -26.36 10.04 -8.83
N HIS A 215 -27.07 9.08 -9.43
CA HIS A 215 -26.92 7.65 -9.15
C HIS A 215 -25.49 7.17 -9.45
N ASP A 216 -24.96 7.48 -10.64
CA ASP A 216 -23.61 7.07 -11.04
C ASP A 216 -22.53 7.69 -10.14
N VAL A 217 -22.67 8.97 -9.79
CA VAL A 217 -21.79 9.65 -8.82
C VAL A 217 -21.83 8.95 -7.46
N ASN A 218 -22.99 8.50 -6.99
CA ASN A 218 -23.09 7.76 -5.72
C ASN A 218 -22.47 6.37 -5.82
N TYR A 219 -22.73 5.63 -6.91
CA TYR A 219 -22.12 4.34 -7.19
C TYR A 219 -20.58 4.42 -7.21
N TRP A 220 -20.01 5.41 -7.90
CA TRP A 220 -18.55 5.60 -7.94
C TRP A 220 -17.96 6.07 -6.60
N LYS A 221 -18.70 6.87 -5.81
CA LYS A 221 -18.30 7.20 -4.43
C LYS A 221 -18.27 5.95 -3.55
N ASP A 222 -19.29 5.12 -3.60
CA ASP A 222 -19.37 3.89 -2.80
C ASP A 222 -18.30 2.88 -3.21
N GLN A 223 -18.06 2.72 -4.51
CA GLN A 223 -16.96 1.89 -5.02
C GLN A 223 -15.58 2.42 -4.59
N SER A 224 -15.37 3.74 -4.62
CA SER A 224 -14.15 4.38 -4.12
C SER A 224 -13.96 4.16 -2.61
N ASN A 225 -15.02 4.34 -1.82
CA ASN A 225 -15.03 4.09 -0.38
C ASN A 225 -14.74 2.62 -0.06
N ALA A 226 -15.31 1.67 -0.81
CA ALA A 226 -15.07 0.25 -0.66
C ALA A 226 -13.62 -0.14 -0.99
N ILE A 227 -13.03 0.44 -2.04
CA ILE A 227 -11.61 0.26 -2.36
C ILE A 227 -10.72 0.88 -1.28
N GLN A 228 -11.04 2.08 -0.80
CA GLN A 228 -10.27 2.75 0.27
C GLN A 228 -10.33 1.96 1.59
N LYS A 229 -11.47 1.34 1.91
CA LYS A 229 -11.61 0.45 3.07
C LYS A 229 -10.72 -0.79 2.93
N LYS A 230 -10.76 -1.47 1.78
CA LYS A 230 -9.88 -2.62 1.49
C LYS A 230 -8.40 -2.25 1.54
N LEU A 231 -8.02 -1.07 1.03
CA LEU A 231 -6.64 -0.58 1.11
C LEU A 231 -6.18 -0.44 2.57
N LYS A 232 -6.99 0.22 3.41
CA LYS A 232 -6.73 0.36 4.86
C LYS A 232 -6.65 -0.99 5.58
N GLU A 233 -7.50 -1.94 5.21
CA GLU A 233 -7.44 -3.33 5.73
C GLU A 233 -6.11 -3.98 5.35
N THR A 234 -5.71 -3.93 4.07
CA THR A 234 -4.42 -4.48 3.62
C THR A 234 -3.19 -3.76 4.19
N ASP A 235 -3.27 -2.45 4.46
CA ASP A 235 -2.19 -1.69 5.10
C ASP A 235 -2.04 -2.10 6.58
N ASN A 236 -3.15 -2.33 7.28
CA ASN A 236 -3.15 -2.85 8.65
C ASN A 236 -2.56 -4.28 8.70
N ASP A 237 -2.98 -5.17 7.79
CA ASP A 237 -2.44 -6.53 7.70
C ASP A 237 -0.93 -6.52 7.41
N ASN A 238 -0.47 -5.65 6.49
CA ASN A 238 0.96 -5.45 6.25
C ASN A 238 1.70 -4.91 7.48
N ALA A 239 1.09 -4.01 8.25
CA ALA A 239 1.69 -3.49 9.48
C ALA A 239 1.80 -4.57 10.57
N LEU A 240 0.81 -5.47 10.68
CA LEU A 240 0.86 -6.64 11.58
C LEU A 240 1.93 -7.64 11.15
N LEU A 241 1.97 -8.00 9.86
CA LEU A 241 3.00 -8.91 9.31
C LEU A 241 4.42 -8.37 9.48
N ARG A 242 4.62 -7.04 9.37
CA ARG A 242 5.92 -6.41 9.65
C ARG A 242 6.33 -6.54 11.11
N LYS A 243 5.39 -6.34 12.06
CA LYS A 243 5.65 -6.54 13.50
C LYS A 243 6.02 -7.98 13.81
N GLU A 244 5.23 -8.94 13.35
CA GLU A 244 5.52 -10.38 13.50
C GLU A 244 6.92 -10.72 12.95
N LEU A 245 7.25 -10.20 11.75
CA LEU A 245 8.55 -10.46 11.13
C LEU A 245 9.73 -9.85 11.93
N ASP A 246 9.56 -8.68 12.54
CA ASP A 246 10.56 -8.09 13.43
C ASP A 246 10.64 -8.80 14.78
N GLU A 247 9.53 -9.32 15.31
CA GLU A 247 9.51 -10.20 16.49
C GLU A 247 10.26 -11.51 16.21
N GLN A 248 10.02 -12.16 15.06
CA GLN A 248 10.77 -13.35 14.64
C GLN A 248 12.27 -13.07 14.42
N ARG A 249 12.64 -11.92 13.86
CA ARG A 249 14.05 -11.47 13.78
C ARG A 249 14.68 -11.31 15.16
N ASN A 250 13.95 -10.75 16.13
CA ASN A 250 14.42 -10.60 17.50
C ASN A 250 14.57 -11.96 18.21
N LEU A 251 13.63 -12.87 18.01
CA LEU A 251 13.74 -14.26 18.50
C LEU A 251 14.95 -14.98 17.90
N PHE A 252 15.17 -14.87 16.58
CA PHE A 252 16.34 -15.45 15.91
C PHE A 252 17.66 -14.84 16.42
N SER A 253 17.72 -13.51 16.57
CA SER A 253 18.88 -12.81 17.15
C SER A 253 19.20 -13.30 18.57
N ASN A 254 18.17 -13.48 19.41
CA ASN A 254 18.33 -14.00 20.76
C ASN A 254 18.72 -15.49 20.79
N LEU A 255 18.21 -16.31 19.85
CA LEU A 255 18.60 -17.70 19.69
C LEU A 255 20.06 -17.82 19.21
N ALA A 256 20.49 -16.99 18.26
CA ALA A 256 21.87 -16.94 17.78
C ALA A 256 22.85 -16.55 18.91
N LYS A 257 22.50 -15.60 19.77
CA LYS A 257 23.29 -15.28 20.98
C LYS A 257 23.39 -16.48 21.92
N LYS A 258 22.27 -17.17 22.21
CA LYS A 258 22.26 -18.38 23.06
C LYS A 258 23.11 -19.50 22.46
N PHE A 259 23.05 -19.69 21.13
CA PHE A 259 23.86 -20.67 20.41
C PHE A 259 25.36 -20.34 20.52
N ALA A 260 25.76 -19.09 20.30
CA ALA A 260 27.15 -18.66 20.45
C ALA A 260 27.67 -18.83 21.89
N LEU A 261 26.85 -18.55 22.91
CA LEU A 261 27.20 -18.82 24.31
C LEU A 261 27.37 -20.32 24.59
N ALA A 262 26.47 -21.17 24.11
CA ALA A 262 26.60 -22.62 24.25
C ALA A 262 27.83 -23.17 23.52
N GLN A 263 28.15 -22.62 22.34
CA GLN A 263 29.36 -22.97 21.58
C GLN A 263 30.63 -22.57 22.34
N SER A 264 30.66 -21.39 22.98
CA SER A 264 31.77 -20.97 23.86
C SER A 264 31.91 -21.94 25.04
N GLN A 265 30.82 -22.28 25.71
CA GLN A 265 30.85 -23.22 26.85
C GLN A 265 31.37 -24.60 26.44
N ILE A 266 31.02 -25.10 25.25
CA ILE A 266 31.55 -26.36 24.72
C ILE A 266 33.07 -26.25 24.49
N PHE A 267 33.54 -25.14 23.93
CA PHE A 267 34.98 -24.90 23.72
C PHE A 267 35.75 -24.79 25.06
N ASP A 268 35.20 -24.08 26.05
CA ASP A 268 35.78 -24.01 27.39
C ASP A 268 35.84 -25.38 28.06
N MET A 269 34.79 -26.19 27.92
CA MET A 269 34.77 -27.58 28.41
C MET A 269 35.80 -28.46 27.71
N ASP A 270 35.92 -28.39 26.37
CA ASP A 270 36.91 -29.17 25.61
C ASP A 270 38.35 -28.82 26.02
N ASN A 271 38.64 -27.52 26.25
CA ASN A 271 39.91 -27.08 26.82
C ASN A 271 40.16 -27.69 28.22
N THR A 272 39.18 -27.65 29.14
CA THR A 272 39.35 -28.27 30.47
C THR A 272 39.52 -29.80 30.41
N VAL A 273 38.89 -30.47 29.44
CA VAL A 273 39.08 -31.91 29.21
C VAL A 273 40.49 -32.18 28.66
N GLN A 274 41.01 -31.32 27.79
CA GLN A 274 42.38 -31.42 27.29
C GLN A 274 43.41 -31.16 28.40
N ASP A 275 43.23 -30.14 29.22
CA ASP A 275 44.12 -29.83 30.35
C ASP A 275 44.12 -30.95 31.39
N THR A 276 42.95 -31.46 31.77
CA THR A 276 42.85 -32.60 32.70
C THR A 276 43.42 -33.89 32.12
N LYS A 277 43.35 -34.10 30.79
CA LYS A 277 44.01 -35.22 30.11
C LYS A 277 45.54 -35.09 30.15
N ILE A 278 46.10 -33.89 29.97
CA ILE A 278 47.55 -33.62 30.09
C ILE A 278 48.03 -33.80 31.55
N ALA A 279 47.23 -33.34 32.52
CA ALA A 279 47.49 -33.58 33.94
C ALA A 279 47.42 -35.09 34.30
N ALA A 280 46.51 -35.84 33.68
CA ALA A 280 46.40 -37.28 33.88
C ALA A 280 47.58 -38.06 33.26
N SER A 281 48.04 -37.70 32.06
CA SER A 281 49.19 -38.36 31.42
C SER A 281 50.49 -38.09 32.20
N SER A 282 50.76 -36.84 32.57
CA SER A 282 51.91 -36.48 33.40
C SER A 282 51.85 -37.13 34.80
N SER A 283 50.66 -37.25 35.42
CA SER A 283 50.49 -38.03 36.65
C SER A 283 50.82 -39.52 36.46
N SER A 284 50.48 -40.09 35.30
CA SER A 284 50.83 -41.48 34.96
C SER A 284 52.34 -41.67 34.76
N GLU A 285 53.01 -40.73 34.10
CA GLU A 285 54.47 -40.72 33.94
C GLU A 285 55.19 -40.62 35.29
N LEU A 286 54.75 -39.69 36.16
CA LEU A 286 55.28 -39.53 37.52
C LEU A 286 55.09 -40.80 38.36
N LYS A 287 53.96 -41.50 38.24
CA LYS A 287 53.75 -42.82 38.88
C LYS A 287 54.74 -43.87 38.37
N GLY A 288 55.06 -43.85 37.08
CA GLY A 288 56.10 -44.71 36.49
C GLY A 288 57.49 -44.43 37.05
N GLU A 289 57.87 -43.16 37.16
CA GLU A 289 59.14 -42.76 37.77
C GLU A 289 59.21 -43.09 39.27
N ILE A 290 58.11 -42.91 40.03
CA ILE A 290 58.03 -43.34 41.43
C ILE A 290 58.25 -44.85 41.56
N ALA A 291 57.61 -45.67 40.71
CA ALA A 291 57.82 -47.12 40.71
C ALA A 291 59.28 -47.50 40.37
N ARG A 292 59.91 -46.79 39.42
CA ARG A 292 61.32 -46.99 39.07
C ARG A 292 62.26 -46.62 40.22
N LEU A 293 62.04 -45.49 40.88
CA LEU A 293 62.79 -45.06 42.06
C LEU A 293 62.60 -46.03 43.23
N GLN A 294 61.38 -46.52 43.46
CA GLN A 294 61.10 -47.55 44.46
C GLN A 294 61.87 -48.85 44.18
N HIS A 295 61.92 -49.30 42.92
CA HIS A 295 62.73 -50.45 42.52
C HIS A 295 64.24 -50.23 42.77
N HIS A 296 64.76 -49.04 42.43
CA HIS A 296 66.15 -48.68 42.72
C HIS A 296 66.45 -48.67 44.23
N LEU A 297 65.53 -48.14 45.06
CA LEU A 297 65.68 -48.12 46.51
C LEU A 297 65.71 -49.53 47.11
N ILE A 298 64.81 -50.42 46.67
CA ILE A 298 64.80 -51.83 47.09
C ILE A 298 66.11 -52.53 46.68
N SER A 299 66.54 -52.34 45.42
CA SER A 299 67.79 -52.92 44.90
C SER A 299 69.03 -52.43 45.67
N ALA A 300 69.04 -51.15 46.07
CA ALA A 300 70.10 -50.59 46.90
C ALA A 300 70.09 -51.17 48.32
N GLY A 301 68.91 -51.36 48.93
CA GLY A 301 68.77 -52.03 50.22
C GLY A 301 69.19 -53.49 50.20
N GLU A 302 68.88 -54.23 49.13
CA GLU A 302 69.42 -55.59 48.92
C GLU A 302 70.95 -55.61 48.82
N LEU A 303 71.53 -54.65 48.10
CA LEU A 303 72.98 -54.52 47.98
C LEU A 303 73.62 -54.18 49.33
N GLU A 304 73.03 -53.27 50.11
CA GLU A 304 73.48 -52.96 51.47
C GLU A 304 73.45 -54.22 52.36
N MET A 305 72.35 -54.98 52.35
CA MET A 305 72.24 -56.23 53.10
C MET A 305 73.29 -57.27 52.67
N ARG A 306 73.58 -57.41 51.38
CA ARG A 306 74.65 -58.29 50.87
C ARG A 306 76.04 -57.82 51.33
N LEU A 307 76.33 -56.53 51.23
CA LEU A 307 77.60 -55.94 51.69
C LEU A 307 77.78 -56.09 53.20
N ARG A 308 76.74 -55.85 53.99
CA ARG A 308 76.74 -56.02 55.44
C ARG A 308 76.92 -57.49 55.86
N SER A 309 76.30 -58.42 55.13
CA SER A 309 76.53 -59.86 55.30
C SER A 309 77.98 -60.25 54.98
N SER A 310 78.54 -59.72 53.88
CA SER A 310 79.94 -59.93 53.50
C SER A 310 80.95 -59.35 54.51
N LEU A 311 80.64 -58.18 55.08
CA LEU A 311 81.42 -57.58 56.17
C LEU A 311 81.40 -58.49 57.41
N ASN A 312 80.23 -59.02 57.77
CA ASN A 312 80.07 -59.92 58.91
C ASN A 312 80.83 -61.24 58.71
N THR A 313 80.84 -61.83 57.50
CA THR A 313 81.62 -63.05 57.23
C THR A 313 83.12 -62.79 57.20
N LEU A 314 83.57 -61.63 56.68
CA LEU A 314 84.97 -61.22 56.75
C LEU A 314 85.43 -61.00 58.20
N ASN A 315 84.60 -60.37 59.03
CA ASN A 315 84.88 -60.18 60.46
C ASN A 315 84.97 -61.52 61.22
N LEU A 316 84.06 -62.46 60.92
CA LEU A 316 84.11 -63.82 61.45
C LEU A 316 85.38 -64.58 61.02
N ASN A 317 85.85 -64.40 59.78
CA ASN A 317 87.11 -64.99 59.33
C ASN A 317 88.33 -64.34 60.02
N CYS A 318 88.34 -63.01 60.18
CA CYS A 318 89.39 -62.32 60.96
C CYS A 318 89.47 -62.84 62.41
N HIS A 319 88.34 -63.14 63.04
CA HIS A 319 88.32 -63.77 64.36
C HIS A 319 88.95 -65.18 64.34
N LYS A 320 88.62 -66.02 63.34
CA LYS A 320 89.22 -67.35 63.17
C LYS A 320 90.73 -67.27 62.92
N ASP A 321 91.19 -66.32 62.12
CA ASP A 321 92.60 -66.10 61.84
C ASP A 321 93.35 -65.66 63.13
N MET A 322 92.75 -64.78 63.93
CA MET A 322 93.28 -64.40 65.25
C MET A 322 93.33 -65.61 66.20
N GLU A 323 92.29 -66.43 66.24
CA GLU A 323 92.25 -67.68 67.04
C GLU A 323 93.34 -68.67 66.58
N ALA A 324 93.57 -68.80 65.27
CA ALA A 324 94.64 -69.62 64.70
C ALA A 324 96.05 -69.05 64.98
N ILE A 325 96.21 -67.73 65.03
CA ILE A 325 97.46 -67.07 65.45
C ILE A 325 97.73 -67.32 66.94
N LEU A 326 96.73 -67.13 67.80
CA LEU A 326 96.83 -67.39 69.25
C LEU A 326 97.13 -68.87 69.52
N GLY A 327 96.46 -69.79 68.81
CA GLY A 327 96.77 -71.22 68.83
C GLY A 327 98.21 -71.52 68.42
N ASN A 328 98.69 -70.94 67.32
CA ASN A 328 100.10 -71.07 66.90
C ASN A 328 101.08 -70.48 67.92
N MET A 329 100.78 -69.34 68.56
CA MET A 329 101.60 -68.78 69.63
C MET A 329 101.68 -69.72 70.84
N ALA A 330 100.56 -70.33 71.24
CA ALA A 330 100.54 -71.34 72.28
C ALA A 330 101.37 -72.59 71.91
N TYR A 331 101.16 -73.15 70.71
CA TYR A 331 101.94 -74.30 70.23
C TYR A 331 103.44 -74.01 70.12
N THR A 332 103.83 -72.85 69.58
CA THR A 332 105.25 -72.47 69.46
C THR A 332 105.89 -72.17 70.81
N PHE A 333 105.14 -71.62 71.78
CA PHE A 333 105.59 -71.48 73.16
C PHE A 333 105.84 -72.85 73.82
N SER A 334 104.91 -73.80 73.68
CA SER A 334 105.09 -75.17 74.18
C SER A 334 106.28 -75.89 73.51
N LEU A 335 106.45 -75.76 72.20
CA LEU A 335 107.60 -76.29 71.47
C LEU A 335 108.92 -75.64 71.89
N SER A 336 108.93 -74.34 72.16
CA SER A 336 110.09 -73.60 72.69
C SER A 336 110.48 -74.14 74.07
N GLY A 337 109.51 -74.34 74.97
CA GLY A 337 109.72 -74.95 76.29
C GLY A 337 110.34 -76.35 76.19
N LEU A 338 109.75 -77.23 75.38
CA LEU A 338 110.29 -78.58 75.11
C LEU A 338 111.71 -78.55 74.54
N LYS A 339 112.00 -77.61 73.62
CA LYS A 339 113.34 -77.45 73.02
C LYS A 339 114.37 -76.94 74.04
N ALA A 340 113.97 -76.06 74.96
CA ALA A 340 114.80 -75.60 76.06
C ALA A 340 115.08 -76.72 77.08
N GLU A 341 114.09 -77.53 77.44
CA GLU A 341 114.28 -78.70 78.30
C GLU A 341 115.21 -79.73 77.64
N LEU A 342 115.00 -80.04 76.36
CA LEU A 342 115.89 -80.92 75.61
C LEU A 342 117.34 -80.42 75.64
N LYS A 343 117.58 -79.13 75.37
CA LYS A 343 118.91 -78.52 75.45
C LYS A 343 119.54 -78.67 76.83
N ASN A 344 118.76 -78.47 77.90
CA ASN A 344 119.23 -78.62 79.28
C ASN A 344 119.61 -80.08 79.62
N ARG A 345 118.79 -81.05 79.17
CA ARG A 345 119.10 -82.48 79.28
C ARG A 345 120.37 -82.84 78.50
N THR A 346 120.56 -82.30 77.29
CA THR A 346 121.77 -82.51 76.48
C THR A 346 123.02 -81.95 77.17
N SER A 347 122.99 -80.74 77.73
CA SER A 347 124.12 -80.19 78.49
C SER A 347 124.44 -80.99 79.75
N ALA A 348 123.42 -81.49 80.46
CA ALA A 348 123.63 -82.38 81.60
C ALA A 348 124.32 -83.69 81.20
N CYS A 349 123.93 -84.29 80.07
CA CYS A 349 124.62 -85.45 79.50
C CYS A 349 126.09 -85.16 79.12
N HIS A 350 126.39 -83.97 78.57
CA HIS A 350 127.78 -83.58 78.29
C HIS A 350 128.61 -83.44 79.58
N ALA A 351 128.05 -82.84 80.64
CA ALA A 351 128.73 -82.72 81.94
C ALA A 351 129.00 -84.09 82.59
N LEU A 352 128.05 -85.03 82.51
CA LEU A 352 128.24 -86.40 82.98
C LEU A 352 129.30 -87.15 82.17
N LYS A 353 129.31 -87.02 80.83
CA LYS A 353 130.39 -87.58 79.98
C LYS A 353 131.76 -87.01 80.34
N ALA A 354 131.86 -85.71 80.63
CA ALA A 354 133.12 -85.09 81.05
C ALA A 354 133.64 -85.72 82.36
N LYS A 355 132.78 -85.89 83.38
CA LYS A 355 133.15 -86.59 84.63
C LYS A 355 133.62 -88.03 84.42
N VAL A 356 132.99 -88.79 83.51
CA VAL A 356 133.45 -90.15 83.18
C VAL A 356 134.88 -90.12 82.64
N THR A 357 135.18 -89.25 81.68
CA THR A 357 136.53 -89.14 81.11
C THR A 357 137.59 -88.63 82.08
N GLU A 358 137.20 -87.93 83.15
CA GLU A 358 138.09 -87.53 84.24
C GLU A 358 138.43 -88.73 85.16
N VAL A 359 137.43 -89.53 85.52
CA VAL A 359 137.61 -90.77 86.31
C VAL A 359 138.46 -91.79 85.55
N GLU A 360 138.24 -91.96 84.24
CA GLU A 360 139.06 -92.83 83.38
C GLU A 360 140.54 -92.41 83.35
N LYS A 361 140.82 -91.11 83.36
CA LYS A 361 142.20 -90.56 83.44
C LYS A 361 142.82 -90.79 84.81
N ALA A 362 142.05 -90.66 85.89
CA ALA A 362 142.53 -90.92 87.24
C ALA A 362 142.91 -92.41 87.42
N LEU A 363 142.07 -93.33 86.93
CA LEU A 363 142.31 -94.77 86.99
C LEU A 363 143.63 -95.17 86.28
N LYS A 364 143.84 -94.67 85.05
CA LYS A 364 145.11 -94.88 84.31
C LYS A 364 146.36 -94.38 85.03
N LYS A 365 146.23 -93.40 85.94
CA LYS A 365 147.36 -92.89 86.71
C LYS A 365 147.76 -93.85 87.84
N GLU A 366 146.77 -94.42 88.54
CA GLU A 366 146.98 -95.44 89.57
C GLU A 366 147.56 -96.74 89.00
N GLU A 367 147.08 -97.21 87.85
CA GLU A 367 147.60 -98.42 87.19
C GLU A 367 149.12 -98.33 86.92
N ASN A 368 149.59 -97.16 86.49
CA ASN A 368 151.02 -96.91 86.23
C ASN A 368 151.86 -96.90 87.52
N LEU A 369 151.38 -96.28 88.60
CA LEU A 369 152.06 -96.31 89.90
C LEU A 369 152.16 -97.74 90.46
N CYS A 370 151.12 -98.55 90.25
CA CYS A 370 151.09 -99.96 90.67
C CYS A 370 152.05 -100.87 89.84
N LEU A 371 152.41 -100.47 88.62
CA LEU A 371 153.42 -101.14 87.80
C LEU A 371 154.85 -100.75 88.22
N GLU A 372 155.09 -99.48 88.55
CA GLU A 372 156.37 -98.99 89.08
C GLU A 372 156.74 -99.72 90.39
N GLY A 373 155.81 -99.81 91.35
CA GLY A 373 156.04 -100.52 92.62
C GLY A 373 156.43 -101.99 92.44
N ARG A 374 155.83 -102.69 91.47
CA ARG A 374 156.16 -104.09 91.14
C ARG A 374 157.57 -104.25 90.52
N LYS A 375 158.10 -103.25 89.82
CA LYS A 375 159.48 -103.26 89.30
C LYS A 375 160.52 -102.98 90.37
N LEU A 376 160.16 -102.31 91.46
CA LEU A 376 161.06 -102.04 92.58
C LEU A 376 161.22 -103.28 93.46
N ALA A 377 160.13 -104.00 93.76
CA ALA A 377 160.14 -105.23 94.55
C ALA A 377 161.08 -106.30 93.97
N LYS A 378 161.02 -106.57 92.66
CA LYS A 378 161.88 -107.57 92.00
C LYS A 378 163.38 -107.29 92.14
N ARG A 379 163.81 -106.02 92.07
CA ARG A 379 165.22 -105.64 92.25
C ARG A 379 165.74 -105.87 93.67
N ILE A 380 164.84 -105.90 94.67
CA ILE A 380 165.19 -106.18 96.07
C ILE A 380 165.36 -107.70 96.30
N GLU A 381 164.57 -108.54 95.61
CA GLU A 381 164.75 -110.00 95.66
C GLU A 381 166.11 -110.43 95.07
N GLU A 382 166.45 -109.91 93.88
CA GLU A 382 167.69 -110.26 93.17
C GLU A 382 168.96 -109.87 93.97
N THR A 383 168.95 -108.71 94.63
CA THR A 383 170.10 -108.21 95.41
C THR A 383 170.28 -108.87 96.79
N ASN A 384 169.25 -109.53 97.32
CA ASN A 384 169.39 -110.37 98.52
C ASN A 384 169.84 -111.79 98.17
N LYS A 385 169.51 -112.28 96.98
CA LYS A 385 169.91 -113.62 96.53
C LYS A 385 171.42 -113.73 96.31
N THR A 386 172.04 -112.74 95.67
CA THR A 386 173.50 -112.75 95.42
C THR A 386 174.33 -112.68 96.72
N LYS A 387 173.86 -111.93 97.72
CA LYS A 387 174.54 -111.82 99.04
C LYS A 387 174.51 -113.11 99.87
N LEU A 388 173.54 -114.01 99.62
CA LEU A 388 173.48 -115.31 100.27
C LEU A 388 174.44 -116.33 99.62
N GLU A 389 174.71 -116.21 98.32
CA GLU A 389 175.62 -117.10 97.59
C GLU A 389 177.10 -116.80 97.89
N GLU A 390 177.47 -115.55 98.21
CA GLU A 390 178.83 -115.19 98.63
C GLU A 390 179.20 -115.66 100.05
N LEU A 391 178.22 -115.81 100.95
CA LEU A 391 178.46 -116.30 102.31
C LEU A 391 178.68 -117.82 102.40
N ALA A 392 178.33 -118.58 101.36
CA ALA A 392 178.40 -120.05 101.34
C ALA A 392 179.76 -120.63 100.89
N LYS A 393 180.74 -119.79 100.56
CA LYS A 393 182.09 -120.21 100.09
C LYS A 393 183.26 -119.90 101.04
N ASN A 394 182.97 -119.41 102.25
CA ASN A 394 183.98 -119.10 103.27
C ASN A 394 184.07 -120.15 104.40
N SER A 395 183.74 -121.43 104.12
CA SER A 395 183.90 -122.52 105.08
C SER A 395 184.10 -123.89 104.44
N GLU A 396 185.26 -124.10 103.79
CA GLU A 396 186.11 -125.30 103.91
C GLU A 396 187.48 -125.05 103.24
#